data_AF-A0A3R7Q2U8-F1
#
_entry.id   AF-A0A3R7Q2U8-F1
#
_cell.length_a   1.000
_cell.length_b   1.000
_cell.length_c   1.000
_cell.angle_alpha   90.00
_cell.angle_beta   90.00
_cell.angle_gamma   90.00
#
_symmetry.space_group_name_H-M   'P 1'
#
loop_
_entity.id
_entity.type
_entity.pdbx_description
1 polymer ?
#
loop_
_entity_poly.entity_id
_entity_poly.type
_entity_poly.pdbx_seq_one_letter_code
_entity_poly.pdbx_strand_id
1 'polypeptide(L)'
;MKAERDGEVVSERDLSVLGYSSGTTGVPKGARIDHGAVAYNLAMVLHQEVFPYAPTTVYGMTETMPTHFTPLNGKENIGSCGVLLPSVRARVEDLKTGAPLPPGEAGELVLYTPAMMSGYHGNEDATRDVMTADGWLRTGDVAKYDSEGYFYIVIGSKELIKVKGLQHLSGGVRFLEELPKNPTGKLLRRTLKEMAAKEE
;
A
#
# COMPACT_ATOMS: atom_id res chain seq x y z
N MET A 1 20.61 17.75 -14.39
CA MET A 1 20.71 17.25 -15.78
C MET A 1 19.33 17.40 -16.38
N LYS A 2 19.15 18.19 -17.45
CA LYS A 2 17.83 18.33 -18.09
C LYS A 2 17.71 17.23 -19.14
N ALA A 3 16.72 16.37 -19.03
CA ALA A 3 16.40 15.40 -20.07
C ALA A 3 15.55 16.13 -21.12
N GLU A 4 15.85 15.90 -22.40
CA GLU A 4 15.09 16.46 -23.52
C GLU A 4 14.41 15.33 -24.29
N ARG A 5 13.16 15.54 -24.70
CA ARG A 5 12.42 14.67 -25.61
C ARG A 5 11.81 15.54 -26.70
N ASP A 6 12.13 15.27 -27.96
CA ASP A 6 11.59 16.00 -29.11
C ASP A 6 11.80 17.53 -29.04
N GLY A 7 12.87 17.98 -28.36
CA GLY A 7 13.21 19.40 -28.16
C GLY A 7 12.53 20.07 -26.97
N GLU A 8 11.70 19.35 -26.21
CA GLU A 8 11.08 19.85 -24.97
C GLU A 8 11.86 19.41 -23.73
N VAL A 9 11.99 20.34 -22.77
CA VAL A 9 12.61 20.06 -21.47
C VAL A 9 11.65 19.24 -20.62
N VAL A 10 12.05 18.02 -20.25
CA VAL A 10 11.28 17.15 -19.36
C VAL A 10 11.47 17.62 -17.91
N SER A 11 10.36 17.94 -17.26
CA SER A 11 10.26 18.30 -15.84
C SER A 11 10.19 17.07 -14.93
N GLU A 12 10.62 17.22 -13.67
CA GLU A 12 10.44 16.17 -12.66
C GLU A 12 8.95 15.87 -12.36
N ARG A 13 8.05 16.79 -12.68
CA ARG A 13 6.60 16.64 -12.52
C ARG A 13 5.90 16.10 -13.77
N ASP A 14 6.65 15.86 -14.83
CA ASP A 14 6.07 15.24 -16.01
C ASP A 14 5.79 13.76 -15.74
N LEU A 15 4.66 13.30 -16.27
CA LEU A 15 4.20 11.93 -16.14
C LEU A 15 5.24 10.98 -16.75
N SER A 16 5.75 10.07 -15.93
CA SER A 16 6.70 9.04 -16.37
C SER A 16 5.99 7.71 -16.66
N VAL A 17 5.15 7.25 -15.72
CA VAL A 17 4.51 5.94 -15.77
C VAL A 17 3.06 6.03 -15.31
N LEU A 18 2.16 5.33 -16.02
CA LEU A 18 0.81 5.02 -15.55
C LEU A 18 0.80 3.62 -14.93
N GLY A 19 0.89 3.56 -13.61
CA GLY A 19 0.81 2.30 -12.86
C GLY A 19 -0.63 1.88 -12.68
N TYR A 20 -1.08 0.84 -13.38
CA TYR A 20 -2.41 0.28 -13.17
C TYR A 20 -2.40 -0.68 -12.00
N SER A 21 -3.11 -0.31 -10.93
CA SER A 21 -3.38 -1.21 -9.82
C SER A 21 -4.84 -1.69 -9.93
N SER A 22 -5.02 -3.00 -10.12
CA SER A 22 -6.29 -3.64 -9.83
C SER A 22 -6.23 -4.03 -8.36
N GLY A 23 -6.87 -3.24 -7.49
CA GLY A 23 -7.18 -3.73 -6.15
C GLY A 23 -7.92 -5.07 -6.23
N THR A 24 -7.99 -5.82 -5.14
CA THR A 24 -8.65 -7.15 -5.12
C THR A 24 -10.17 -7.10 -5.35
N THR A 25 -10.76 -5.89 -5.46
CA THR A 25 -12.20 -5.65 -5.36
C THR A 25 -12.76 -4.54 -6.28
N GLY A 26 -11.94 -3.82 -7.07
CA GLY A 26 -12.39 -2.63 -7.83
C GLY A 26 -11.94 -2.59 -9.30
N VAL A 27 -12.48 -1.63 -10.06
CA VAL A 27 -12.01 -1.30 -11.42
C VAL A 27 -10.56 -0.81 -11.31
N PRO A 28 -9.63 -1.29 -12.17
CA PRO A 28 -8.25 -0.84 -12.14
C PRO A 28 -8.16 0.68 -12.28
N LYS A 29 -7.35 1.32 -11.44
CA LYS A 29 -7.08 2.76 -11.51
C LYS A 29 -5.64 2.98 -11.93
N GLY A 30 -5.41 3.89 -12.88
CA GLY A 30 -4.06 4.26 -13.33
C GLY A 30 -3.48 5.33 -12.43
N ALA A 31 -2.62 4.97 -11.49
CA ALA A 31 -1.86 5.94 -10.69
C ALA A 31 -0.83 6.63 -11.58
N ARG A 32 -0.85 7.96 -11.61
CA ARG A 32 0.13 8.79 -12.34
C ARG A 32 1.39 8.92 -11.50
N ILE A 33 2.50 8.41 -12.01
CA ILE A 33 3.81 8.45 -11.36
C ILE A 33 4.72 9.33 -12.21
N ASP A 34 5.17 10.43 -11.62
CA ASP A 34 6.00 11.41 -12.31
C ASP A 34 7.49 11.02 -12.22
N HIS A 35 8.34 11.59 -13.08
CA HIS A 35 9.78 11.30 -13.09
C HIS A 35 10.46 11.50 -11.73
N GLY A 36 10.09 12.57 -11.01
CA GLY A 36 10.58 12.87 -9.69
C GLY A 36 10.25 11.78 -8.68
N ALA A 37 9.02 11.24 -8.72
CA ALA A 37 8.61 10.17 -7.82
C ALA A 37 9.46 8.90 -8.01
N VAL A 38 9.74 8.53 -9.26
CA VAL A 38 10.64 7.42 -9.60
C VAL A 38 12.06 7.68 -9.09
N ALA A 39 12.59 8.88 -9.31
CA ALA A 39 13.93 9.25 -8.88
C ALA A 39 14.06 9.26 -7.34
N TYR A 40 13.07 9.80 -6.63
CA TYR A 40 13.03 9.77 -5.16
C TYR A 40 12.97 8.35 -4.63
N ASN A 41 12.11 7.49 -5.19
CA ASN A 41 12.05 6.11 -4.74
C ASN A 41 13.36 5.36 -4.99
N LEU A 42 13.99 5.57 -6.15
CA LEU A 42 15.29 4.99 -6.43
C LEU A 42 16.33 5.46 -5.42
N ALA A 43 16.39 6.76 -5.10
CA ALA A 43 17.30 7.29 -4.09
C ALA A 43 17.04 6.69 -2.70
N MET A 44 15.77 6.48 -2.32
CA MET A 44 15.41 5.87 -1.04
C MET A 44 15.81 4.38 -0.97
N VAL A 45 15.56 3.61 -2.02
CA VAL A 45 15.88 2.18 -2.09
C VAL A 45 17.38 1.94 -2.26
N LEU A 46 18.09 2.86 -2.94
CA LEU A 46 19.54 2.82 -3.10
C LEU A 46 20.31 3.47 -1.93
N HIS A 47 19.61 4.00 -0.92
CA HIS A 47 20.27 4.63 0.22
C HIS A 47 21.19 3.63 0.92
N GLN A 48 22.37 4.06 1.38
CA GLN A 48 23.39 3.15 1.95
C GLN A 48 22.90 2.35 3.17
N GLU A 49 21.93 2.88 3.92
CA GLU A 49 21.28 2.18 5.04
C GLU A 49 20.33 1.06 4.56
N VAL A 50 20.10 0.98 3.24
CA VAL A 50 19.16 0.08 2.56
C VAL A 50 19.86 -0.81 1.51
N PHE A 51 20.76 -0.28 0.68
CA PHE A 51 21.25 -0.91 -0.57
C PHE A 51 22.59 -1.65 -0.49
N PRO A 52 22.86 -2.40 0.57
CA PRO A 52 23.44 -3.72 0.30
C PRO A 52 22.52 -4.85 0.74
N TYR A 53 21.28 -4.54 1.11
CA TYR A 53 20.41 -5.47 1.82
C TYR A 53 19.27 -5.95 0.92
N ALA A 54 19.14 -7.27 0.79
CA ALA A 54 17.97 -7.89 0.17
C ALA A 54 16.86 -7.99 1.23
N PRO A 55 15.78 -7.18 1.16
CA PRO A 55 14.74 -7.22 2.18
C PRO A 55 13.96 -8.54 2.10
N THR A 56 13.76 -9.19 3.24
CA THR A 56 12.93 -10.41 3.31
C THR A 56 11.45 -10.09 3.12
N THR A 57 11.01 -8.89 3.48
CA THR A 57 9.63 -8.41 3.28
C THR A 57 9.64 -6.94 2.90
N VAL A 58 8.72 -6.58 2.01
CA VAL A 58 8.50 -5.21 1.53
C VAL A 58 7.01 -4.90 1.59
N TYR A 59 6.68 -3.69 2.04
CA TYR A 59 5.35 -3.12 1.86
C TYR A 59 5.39 -1.85 1.01
N GLY A 60 4.40 -1.73 0.15
CA GLY A 60 4.16 -0.59 -0.72
C GLY A 60 2.91 -0.82 -1.56
N MET A 61 2.44 0.26 -2.15
CA MET A 61 1.35 0.25 -3.13
C MET A 61 1.78 1.01 -4.38
N THR A 62 1.03 0.86 -5.48
CA THR A 62 1.35 1.55 -6.73
C THR A 62 1.39 3.06 -6.53
N GLU A 63 0.54 3.57 -5.64
CA GLU A 63 0.36 4.97 -5.31
C GLU A 63 1.50 5.56 -4.45
N THR A 64 2.34 4.74 -3.82
CA THR A 64 3.44 5.20 -2.93
C THR A 64 4.80 4.65 -3.29
N MET A 65 4.86 3.66 -4.19
CA MET A 65 6.02 2.77 -4.36
C MET A 65 6.36 2.05 -3.02
N PRO A 66 7.48 1.29 -2.90
CA PRO A 66 7.86 0.72 -1.62
C PRO A 66 8.08 1.78 -0.55
N THR A 67 7.57 1.52 0.65
CA THR A 67 7.64 2.43 1.80
C THR A 67 8.24 1.79 3.04
N HIS A 68 8.17 0.46 3.16
CA HIS A 68 8.73 -0.28 4.29
C HIS A 68 9.55 -1.45 3.81
N PHE A 69 10.73 -1.65 4.40
CA PHE A 69 11.61 -2.81 4.21
C PHE A 69 11.95 -3.43 5.56
N THR A 70 12.11 -4.76 5.61
CA THR A 70 12.71 -5.42 6.78
C THR A 70 14.20 -5.04 6.88
N PRO A 71 14.66 -4.42 7.99
CA PRO A 71 16.07 -4.08 8.16
C PRO A 71 16.91 -5.32 8.44
N LEU A 72 18.11 -5.40 7.84
CA LEU A 72 18.96 -6.61 7.86
C LEU A 72 19.76 -6.78 9.17
N ASN A 73 19.84 -5.73 9.98
CA ASN A 73 20.62 -5.67 11.23
C ASN A 73 19.71 -5.80 12.47
N GLY A 74 18.40 -5.83 12.25
CA GLY A 74 17.40 -5.94 13.29
C GLY A 74 17.05 -7.40 13.55
N LYS A 75 16.50 -7.66 14.74
CA LYS A 75 15.85 -8.92 15.05
C LYS A 75 14.84 -9.22 13.95
N GLU A 76 14.96 -10.36 13.29
CA GLU A 76 13.95 -10.81 12.32
C GLU A 76 12.60 -10.84 13.05
N ASN A 77 11.68 -9.97 12.60
CA ASN A 77 10.41 -9.77 13.26
C ASN A 77 9.32 -10.42 12.41
N ILE A 78 9.09 -11.71 12.68
CA ILE A 78 8.14 -12.53 11.92
C ILE A 78 6.76 -11.87 11.94
N GLY A 79 6.22 -11.63 10.74
CA GLY A 79 4.91 -11.00 10.54
C GLY A 79 4.95 -9.48 10.38
N SER A 80 6.10 -8.84 10.59
CA SER A 80 6.29 -7.42 10.25
C SER A 80 6.48 -7.22 8.75
N CYS A 81 5.99 -6.10 8.23
CA CYS A 81 6.32 -5.62 6.88
C CYS A 81 7.55 -4.69 6.85
N GLY A 82 8.25 -4.56 7.97
CA GLY A 82 9.49 -3.80 8.10
C GLY A 82 9.34 -2.44 8.75
N VAL A 83 10.40 -1.64 8.63
CA VAL A 83 10.49 -0.25 9.10
C VAL A 83 10.41 0.71 7.91
N LEU A 84 10.14 1.98 8.19
CA LEU A 84 10.04 3.01 7.15
C LEU A 84 11.37 3.20 6.41
N LEU A 85 11.28 3.33 5.09
CA LEU A 85 12.40 3.79 4.27
C LEU A 85 12.72 5.27 4.58
N PRO A 86 13.95 5.74 4.27
CA PRO A 86 14.30 7.15 4.37
C PRO A 86 13.28 8.05 3.66
N SER A 87 12.99 9.22 4.23
CA SER A 87 12.01 10.19 3.70
C SER A 87 10.54 9.71 3.64
N VAL A 88 10.22 8.52 4.14
CA VAL A 88 8.83 8.09 4.37
C VAL A 88 8.41 8.51 5.76
N ARG A 89 7.18 9.01 5.87
CA ARG A 89 6.50 9.25 7.14
C ARG A 89 5.21 8.44 7.16
N ALA A 90 4.86 7.90 8.32
CA ALA A 90 3.64 7.15 8.53
C ALA A 90 2.91 7.59 9.80
N ARG A 91 1.59 7.48 9.79
CA ARG A 91 0.72 7.52 10.97
C ARG A 91 -0.17 6.27 10.94
N VAL A 92 -0.48 5.76 12.11
CA VAL A 92 -1.62 4.84 12.28
C VAL A 92 -2.72 5.66 12.91
N GLU A 93 -3.84 5.83 12.21
CA GLU A 93 -4.95 6.68 12.64
C GLU A 93 -6.16 5.85 13.08
N ASP A 94 -6.84 6.27 14.14
CA ASP A 94 -8.06 5.63 14.59
C ASP A 94 -9.15 5.71 13.50
N LEU A 95 -9.79 4.56 13.25
CA LEU A 95 -10.74 4.40 12.15
C LEU A 95 -12.02 5.24 12.30
N LYS A 96 -12.30 5.80 13.47
CA LYS A 96 -13.50 6.60 13.73
C LYS A 96 -13.20 8.10 13.81
N THR A 97 -12.09 8.44 14.45
CA THR A 97 -11.75 9.82 14.82
C THR A 97 -10.68 10.42 13.91
N GLY A 98 -9.88 9.60 13.23
CA GLY A 98 -8.72 10.06 12.45
C GLY A 98 -7.56 10.56 13.32
N ALA A 99 -7.62 10.36 14.64
CA ALA A 99 -6.52 10.74 15.54
C ALA A 99 -5.36 9.74 15.43
N PRO A 100 -4.09 10.19 15.53
CA PRO A 100 -2.94 9.29 15.54
C PRO A 100 -2.96 8.40 16.78
N LEU A 101 -2.66 7.11 16.59
CA LEU A 101 -2.62 6.08 17.62
C LEU A 101 -1.18 5.82 18.09
N PRO A 102 -0.99 5.43 19.38
CA PRO A 102 0.32 5.06 19.90
C PRO A 102 0.78 3.68 19.38
N PRO A 103 2.06 3.30 19.63
CA PRO A 103 2.55 1.97 19.30
C PRO A 103 1.68 0.86 19.92
N GLY A 104 1.45 -0.20 19.15
CA GLY A 104 0.69 -1.40 19.53
C GLY A 104 -0.79 -1.35 19.17
N GLU A 105 -1.36 -0.16 18.95
CA GLU A 105 -2.76 0.02 18.58
C GLU A 105 -2.97 -0.07 17.06
N ALA A 106 -4.11 -0.64 16.66
CA ALA A 106 -4.44 -0.89 15.25
C ALA A 106 -5.38 0.18 14.70
N GLY A 107 -5.03 0.75 13.55
CA GLY A 107 -5.78 1.79 12.86
C GLY A 107 -5.50 1.81 11.36
N GLU A 108 -6.03 2.79 10.64
CA GLU A 108 -5.70 3.00 9.22
C GLU A 108 -4.25 3.48 9.08
N LEU A 109 -3.50 2.84 8.19
CA LEU A 109 -2.17 3.32 7.82
C LEU A 109 -2.31 4.52 6.86
N VAL A 110 -1.67 5.62 7.22
CA VAL A 110 -1.63 6.85 6.43
C VAL A 110 -0.18 7.21 6.17
N LEU A 111 0.17 7.49 4.91
CA LEU A 111 1.54 7.61 4.45
C LEU A 111 1.83 8.94 3.76
N TYR A 112 3.04 9.41 3.93
CA TYR A 112 3.62 10.47 3.14
C TYR A 112 4.98 10.02 2.62
N THR A 113 5.23 10.22 1.33
CA THR A 113 6.52 9.97 0.70
C THR A 113 6.69 10.90 -0.50
N PRO A 114 7.91 11.40 -0.78
CA PRO A 114 8.17 12.14 -2.03
C PRO A 114 7.97 11.28 -3.29
N ALA A 115 7.87 9.95 -3.15
CA ALA A 115 7.60 9.02 -4.24
C ALA A 115 6.10 8.74 -4.51
N MET A 116 5.19 9.50 -3.89
CA MET A 116 3.76 9.29 -4.07
C MET A 116 3.28 9.67 -5.47
N MET A 117 2.20 9.05 -5.92
CA MET A 117 1.53 9.40 -7.18
C MET A 117 1.06 10.87 -7.19
N SER A 118 0.92 11.44 -8.39
CA SER A 118 0.26 12.73 -8.63
C SER A 118 -1.27 12.63 -8.75
N GLY A 119 -1.82 11.43 -8.53
CA GLY A 119 -3.26 11.13 -8.55
C GLY A 119 -3.65 10.08 -9.59
N TYR A 120 -4.92 9.69 -9.60
CA TYR A 120 -5.46 8.74 -10.56
C TYR A 120 -5.80 9.40 -11.90
N HIS A 121 -5.42 8.77 -13.00
CA HIS A 121 -5.67 9.24 -14.35
C HIS A 121 -7.18 9.35 -14.65
N GLY A 122 -7.63 10.56 -14.98
CA GLY A 122 -9.04 10.84 -15.29
C GLY A 122 -10.00 10.66 -14.11
N ASN A 123 -9.52 10.58 -12.87
CA ASN A 123 -10.35 10.30 -11.69
C ASN A 123 -9.95 11.16 -10.48
N GLU A 124 -10.33 12.43 -10.53
CA GLU A 124 -10.05 13.40 -9.47
C GLU A 124 -10.79 13.09 -8.17
N ASP A 125 -12.02 12.57 -8.26
CA ASP A 125 -12.83 12.18 -7.09
C ASP A 125 -12.11 11.09 -6.30
N ALA A 126 -11.72 9.99 -6.97
CA ALA A 126 -10.95 8.94 -6.32
C ALA A 126 -9.60 9.42 -5.79
N THR A 127 -9.01 10.44 -6.42
CA THR A 127 -7.76 11.04 -5.95
C THR A 127 -8.00 11.80 -4.64
N ARG A 128 -9.06 12.62 -4.57
CA ARG A 128 -9.41 13.33 -3.33
C ARG A 128 -9.82 12.39 -2.21
N ASP A 129 -10.51 11.29 -2.52
CA ASP A 129 -10.97 10.31 -1.52
C ASP A 129 -9.83 9.67 -0.74
N VAL A 130 -8.66 9.46 -1.38
CA VAL A 130 -7.50 8.83 -0.74
C VAL A 130 -6.51 9.84 -0.17
N MET A 131 -6.73 11.13 -0.37
CA MET A 131 -5.83 12.19 0.07
C MET A 131 -6.40 12.91 1.29
N THR A 132 -5.60 13.04 2.34
CA THR A 132 -5.95 13.88 3.49
C THR A 132 -5.76 15.36 3.14
N ALA A 133 -6.44 16.24 3.88
CA ALA A 133 -6.33 17.69 3.67
C ALA A 133 -4.89 18.23 3.91
N ASP A 134 -4.10 17.55 4.74
CA ASP A 134 -2.69 17.86 4.99
C ASP A 134 -1.70 17.15 4.04
N GLY A 135 -2.21 16.52 2.96
CA GLY A 135 -1.38 16.02 1.86
C GLY A 135 -0.82 14.60 2.05
N TRP A 136 -1.40 13.80 2.94
CA TRP A 136 -1.04 12.40 3.15
C TRP A 136 -1.97 11.48 2.36
N LEU A 137 -1.53 10.25 2.13
CA LEU A 137 -2.27 9.22 1.42
C LEU A 137 -2.83 8.19 2.42
N ARG A 138 -4.15 7.98 2.38
CA ARG A 138 -4.85 6.89 3.08
C ARG A 138 -4.66 5.59 2.31
N THR A 139 -4.00 4.60 2.91
CA THR A 139 -3.75 3.32 2.21
C THR A 139 -4.99 2.44 2.15
N GLY A 140 -5.93 2.64 3.09
CA GLY A 140 -7.07 1.76 3.31
C GLY A 140 -6.71 0.42 3.96
N ASP A 141 -5.45 0.20 4.33
CA ASP A 141 -4.98 -0.95 5.09
C ASP A 141 -5.03 -0.66 6.59
N VAL A 142 -5.40 -1.67 7.38
CA VAL A 142 -5.27 -1.59 8.84
C VAL A 142 -3.86 -2.02 9.22
N ALA A 143 -3.16 -1.22 10.00
CA ALA A 143 -1.83 -1.53 10.49
C ALA A 143 -1.70 -1.18 11.97
N LYS A 144 -0.66 -1.72 12.58
CA LYS A 144 -0.11 -1.27 13.85
C LYS A 144 1.42 -1.21 13.73
N TYR A 145 2.07 -0.53 14.65
CA TYR A 145 3.52 -0.50 14.74
C TYR A 145 3.97 -0.71 16.18
N ASP A 146 5.17 -1.25 16.41
CA ASP A 146 5.71 -1.43 17.76
C ASP A 146 6.65 -0.28 18.17
N SER A 147 7.14 -0.34 19.42
CA SER A 147 8.06 0.66 19.97
C SER A 147 9.41 0.72 19.27
N GLU A 148 9.76 -0.30 18.49
CA GLU A 148 10.99 -0.37 17.69
C GLU A 148 10.77 0.14 16.25
N GLY A 149 9.53 0.51 15.91
CA GLY A 149 9.17 1.07 14.61
C GLY A 149 8.87 0.04 13.53
N TYR A 150 8.72 -1.23 13.89
CA TYR A 150 8.28 -2.27 12.95
C TYR A 150 6.78 -2.17 12.73
N PHE A 151 6.35 -2.20 11.48
CA PHE A 151 4.95 -2.15 11.08
C PHE A 151 4.40 -3.54 10.80
N TYR A 152 3.10 -3.72 11.03
CA TYR A 152 2.39 -4.97 10.80
C TYR A 152 1.07 -4.63 10.13
N ILE A 153 0.86 -5.18 8.94
CA ILE A 153 -0.44 -5.11 8.28
C ILE A 153 -1.37 -6.11 8.95
N VAL A 154 -2.42 -5.61 9.57
CA VAL A 154 -3.47 -6.41 10.16
C VAL A 154 -4.44 -6.75 9.03
N ILE A 155 -4.60 -8.04 8.72
CA ILE A 155 -5.53 -8.49 7.67
C ILE A 155 -6.91 -7.85 7.92
N GLY A 156 -7.35 -7.07 6.92
CA GLY A 156 -8.10 -5.84 7.13
C GLY A 156 -9.59 -5.95 7.48
N SER A 157 -10.07 -4.87 8.10
CA SER A 157 -11.44 -4.58 8.54
C SER A 157 -12.52 -4.61 7.44
N LYS A 158 -12.17 -4.54 6.15
CA LYS A 158 -13.13 -4.65 5.03
C LYS A 158 -13.68 -6.08 4.83
N GLU A 159 -13.14 -7.07 5.53
CA GLU A 159 -13.54 -8.48 5.43
C GLU A 159 -14.36 -9.01 6.60
N LEU A 160 -14.56 -8.21 7.64
CA LEU A 160 -15.35 -8.65 8.78
C LEU A 160 -16.83 -8.45 8.46
N ILE A 161 -17.53 -9.55 8.14
CA ILE A 161 -18.98 -9.62 8.19
C ILE A 161 -19.40 -9.26 9.62
N LYS A 162 -19.84 -8.02 9.85
CA LYS A 162 -20.39 -7.60 11.14
C LYS A 162 -21.82 -8.11 11.26
N VAL A 163 -22.00 -9.26 11.88
CA VAL A 163 -23.29 -9.66 12.48
C VAL A 163 -23.10 -9.73 13.99
N LYS A 164 -23.78 -8.82 14.71
CA LYS A 164 -23.96 -8.85 16.18
C LYS A 164 -22.68 -9.05 17.02
N GLY A 165 -21.56 -8.44 16.64
CA GLY A 165 -20.39 -8.28 17.52
C GLY A 165 -19.51 -9.51 17.76
N LEU A 166 -19.74 -10.61 17.05
CA LEU A 166 -18.89 -11.81 17.10
C LEU A 166 -18.36 -12.12 15.69
N GLN A 167 -17.06 -12.39 15.58
CA GLN A 167 -16.42 -12.78 14.32
C GLN A 167 -16.66 -14.28 14.09
N HIS A 168 -17.52 -14.66 13.15
CA HIS A 168 -17.77 -16.06 12.78
C HIS A 168 -17.68 -16.25 11.27
N LEU A 169 -17.01 -17.32 10.83
CA LEU A 169 -16.96 -17.74 9.42
C LEU A 169 -18.21 -18.57 9.11
N SER A 170 -19.15 -18.04 8.35
CA SER A 170 -20.43 -18.71 8.03
C SER A 170 -20.46 -19.42 6.67
N GLY A 171 -19.36 -19.41 5.91
CA GLY A 171 -19.32 -19.78 4.48
C GLY A 171 -18.97 -21.23 4.13
N GLY A 172 -18.86 -22.13 5.10
CA GLY A 172 -18.37 -23.50 4.88
C GLY A 172 -16.90 -23.55 4.43
N VAL A 173 -16.41 -24.75 4.08
CA VAL A 173 -15.05 -24.96 3.54
C VAL A 173 -15.17 -25.58 2.15
N ARG A 174 -14.41 -25.05 1.19
CA ARG A 174 -14.29 -25.60 -0.16
C ARG A 174 -12.84 -25.89 -0.48
N PHE A 175 -12.62 -27.02 -1.13
CA PHE A 175 -11.32 -27.39 -1.67
C PHE A 175 -11.27 -26.94 -3.13
N LEU A 176 -10.24 -26.16 -3.45
CA LEU A 176 -9.94 -25.74 -4.81
C LEU A 176 -8.60 -26.35 -5.19
N GLU A 177 -8.44 -26.72 -6.47
CA GLU A 177 -7.14 -27.13 -6.99
C GLU A 177 -6.13 -25.98 -6.91
N GLU A 178 -6.59 -24.75 -7.18
CA GLU A 178 -5.79 -23.54 -7.07
C GLU A 178 -6.62 -22.35 -6.58
N LEU A 179 -6.01 -21.50 -5.74
CA LEU A 179 -6.60 -20.23 -5.34
C LEU A 179 -6.40 -19.17 -6.44
N PRO A 180 -7.47 -18.51 -6.91
CA PRO A 180 -7.35 -17.51 -7.95
C PRO A 180 -6.54 -16.32 -7.44
N LYS A 181 -5.41 -16.02 -8.11
CA LYS A 181 -4.50 -14.93 -7.80
C LYS A 181 -4.24 -14.08 -9.03
N ASN A 182 -3.94 -12.80 -8.83
CA ASN A 182 -3.38 -11.97 -9.89
C ASN A 182 -1.87 -12.27 -10.08
N PRO A 183 -1.19 -11.72 -11.10
CA PRO A 183 0.24 -11.94 -11.33
C PRO A 183 1.16 -11.52 -10.18
N THR A 184 0.69 -10.67 -9.25
CA THR A 184 1.45 -10.27 -8.05
C THR A 184 1.15 -11.15 -6.84
N GLY A 185 0.45 -12.27 -7.03
CA GLY A 185 0.13 -13.25 -6.00
C GLY A 185 -1.03 -12.87 -5.07
N LYS A 186 -1.69 -11.71 -5.29
CA LYS A 186 -2.86 -11.29 -4.50
C LYS A 186 -4.08 -12.12 -4.87
N LEU A 187 -4.79 -12.61 -3.85
CA LEU A 187 -6.04 -13.35 -4.03
C LEU A 187 -7.10 -12.49 -4.74
N LEU A 188 -7.71 -13.04 -5.78
CA LEU A 188 -8.82 -12.45 -6.51
C LEU A 188 -10.14 -12.68 -5.75
N ARG A 189 -10.36 -11.88 -4.71
CA ARG A 189 -11.49 -12.03 -3.78
C ARG A 189 -12.84 -11.90 -4.48
N ARG A 190 -12.97 -11.05 -5.50
CA ARG A 190 -14.21 -10.94 -6.29
C ARG A 190 -14.56 -12.28 -6.94
N THR A 191 -13.57 -12.92 -7.57
CA THR A 191 -13.71 -14.25 -8.16
C THR A 191 -14.10 -15.28 -7.10
N LEU A 192 -13.44 -15.30 -5.94
CA LEU A 192 -13.80 -16.19 -4.83
C LEU A 192 -15.25 -15.99 -4.35
N LYS A 193 -15.74 -14.74 -4.27
CA LYS A 193 -17.13 -14.42 -3.91
C LYS A 193 -18.12 -14.86 -4.99
N GLU A 194 -17.80 -14.63 -6.26
CA GLU A 194 -18.61 -15.08 -7.40
C GLU A 194 -18.68 -16.62 -7.46
N MET A 195 -17.58 -17.33 -7.19
CA MET A 195 -17.54 -18.79 -7.08
C MET A 195 -18.40 -19.30 -5.92
N ALA A 196 -18.34 -18.61 -4.76
CA ALA A 196 -19.18 -18.96 -3.62
C ALA A 196 -20.67 -18.79 -3.91
N ALA A 197 -21.06 -17.71 -4.61
CA ALA A 197 -22.44 -17.33 -4.88
C ALA A 197 -23.13 -18.12 -6.02
N LYS A 198 -22.37 -18.72 -6.95
CA LYS A 198 -22.93 -19.46 -8.10
C LYS A 198 -23.47 -20.86 -7.76
N GLU A 199 -23.36 -21.29 -6.51
CA GLU A 199 -23.64 -22.66 -6.09
C GLU A 199 -24.65 -22.75 -4.92
N GLU A 200 -25.40 -21.65 -4.67
CA GLU A 200 -26.69 -21.65 -3.94
C GLU A 200 -27.86 -21.69 -4.94
#